data_AF-G1V5I3-F1
#
_entry.id   AF-G1V5I3-F1
#
_cell.length_a   1.000
_cell.length_b   1.000
_cell.length_c   1.000
_cell.angle_alpha   90.00
_cell.angle_beta   90.00
_cell.angle_gamma   90.00
#
_symmetry.space_group_name_H-M   'P 1'
#
loop_
_entity.id
_entity.type
_entity.pdbx_description
1 polymer ?
#
loop_
_entity_poly.entity_id
_entity_poly.type
_entity_poly.pdbx_seq_one_letter_code
_entity_poly.pdbx_strand_id
1 'polypeptide(L)'
;MRKELLTLAVACLLCVPAFAADDEEPKGVSDIKEVGKVIRNPITIEATGGNQKMDVVFNHSSHRRVRCQTCHHALPSDIDAKYVSCGASEECHSVPRGDDGVAPSLFKAFHAKDSDHSCYGCHIKKRKQYTGFQKGCLPCHEKAQKDPKVPAVAEKTLN
;
A
#
# COMPACT_ATOMS: atom_id res chain seq x y z
N MET A 1 24.47 55.65 47.39
CA MET A 1 24.43 54.47 48.28
C MET A 1 23.30 53.58 47.77
N ARG A 2 23.64 52.48 47.08
CA ARG A 2 23.44 51.09 47.55
C ARG A 2 21.94 50.74 47.66
N LYS A 3 21.38 49.99 46.69
CA LYS A 3 21.13 48.52 46.76
C LYS A 3 19.74 48.25 47.42
N GLU A 4 18.76 47.53 46.87
CA GLU A 4 18.78 46.20 46.25
C GLU A 4 17.52 45.96 45.37
N LEU A 5 17.74 45.32 44.21
CA LEU A 5 16.73 44.55 43.49
C LEU A 5 16.45 43.25 44.27
N LEU A 6 15.19 42.88 44.44
CA LEU A 6 14.78 41.53 44.81
C LEU A 6 13.48 41.17 44.10
N THR A 7 13.63 40.75 42.83
CA THR A 7 12.61 40.04 42.06
C THR A 7 13.11 38.60 41.92
N LEU A 8 12.61 37.70 42.77
CA LEU A 8 12.85 36.27 42.66
C LEU A 8 11.51 35.58 42.44
N ALA A 9 11.02 35.61 41.20
CA ALA A 9 9.96 34.73 40.74
C ALA A 9 10.61 33.53 40.06
N VAL A 10 10.74 32.46 40.82
CA VAL A 10 10.98 31.11 40.34
C VAL A 10 9.75 30.71 39.53
N ALA A 11 9.92 30.51 38.23
CA ALA A 11 8.98 29.73 37.42
C ALA A 11 9.80 28.96 36.40
N CYS A 12 9.81 27.64 36.58
CA CYS A 12 10.43 26.64 35.75
C CYS A 12 10.19 26.92 34.25
N LEU A 13 11.25 27.35 33.57
CA LEU A 13 11.41 27.08 32.14
C LEU A 13 11.52 25.56 31.99
N LEU A 14 10.35 24.92 31.90
CA LEU A 14 10.23 23.56 31.43
C LEU A 14 10.85 23.53 30.03
N CYS A 15 12.04 22.95 29.93
CA CYS A 15 12.52 22.30 28.73
C CYS A 15 11.42 21.31 28.32
N VAL A 16 10.51 21.75 27.45
CA VAL A 16 9.68 20.83 26.67
C VAL A 16 10.66 20.23 25.67
N PRO A 17 11.03 18.93 25.78
CA PRO A 17 11.79 18.31 24.74
C PRO A 17 10.97 18.44 23.45
N ALA A 18 11.59 19.02 22.43
CA ALA A 18 11.06 19.04 21.08
C ALA A 18 10.60 17.62 20.74
N PHE A 19 9.30 17.43 20.58
CA PHE A 19 8.75 16.18 20.07
C PHE A 19 9.45 15.92 18.73
N ALA A 20 10.14 14.79 18.67
CA ALA A 20 10.73 14.29 17.44
C ALA A 20 9.63 14.26 16.38
N ALA A 21 9.89 14.87 15.22
CA ALA A 21 9.09 14.64 14.04
C ALA A 21 9.13 13.13 13.78
N ASP A 22 7.97 12.48 13.87
CA ASP A 22 7.83 11.09 13.47
C ASP A 22 8.38 10.92 12.05
N ASP A 23 9.22 9.91 11.86
CA ASP A 23 9.76 9.51 10.56
C ASP A 23 8.59 9.01 9.68
N GLU A 24 7.86 9.93 9.03
CA GLU A 24 6.81 9.55 8.06
C GLU A 24 7.50 8.89 6.86
N GLU A 25 7.17 7.61 6.59
CA GLU A 25 7.62 6.95 5.37
C GLU A 25 7.15 7.74 4.14
N PRO A 26 7.98 7.84 3.08
CA PRO A 26 7.64 8.61 1.90
C PRO A 26 6.40 8.03 1.21
N LYS A 27 5.34 8.84 1.10
CA LYS A 27 4.06 8.50 0.46
C LYS A 27 4.15 8.29 -1.06
N GLY A 28 5.30 8.62 -1.66
CA GLY A 28 5.57 8.43 -3.08
C GLY A 28 7.04 8.59 -3.44
N VAL A 29 7.37 8.25 -4.70
CA VAL A 29 8.72 8.29 -5.25
C VAL A 29 8.73 8.98 -6.62
N SER A 30 9.71 9.86 -6.80
CA SER A 30 10.01 10.53 -8.09
C SER A 30 11.42 10.26 -8.59
N ASP A 31 12.35 9.90 -7.70
CA ASP A 31 13.73 9.63 -8.06
C ASP A 31 13.85 8.40 -8.97
N ILE A 32 14.56 8.54 -10.09
CA ILE A 32 14.64 7.48 -11.10
C ILE A 32 15.40 6.25 -10.64
N LYS A 33 16.38 6.42 -9.74
CA LYS A 33 17.17 5.31 -9.19
C LYS A 33 16.33 4.50 -8.20
N GLU A 34 15.51 5.18 -7.40
CA GLU A 34 14.57 4.57 -6.47
C GLU A 34 13.42 3.86 -7.20
N VAL A 35 12.80 4.51 -8.18
CA VAL A 35 11.83 3.87 -9.10
C VAL A 35 12.44 2.61 -9.73
N GLY A 36 13.69 2.71 -10.21
CA GLY A 36 14.40 1.57 -10.77
C GLY A 36 14.68 0.43 -9.77
N LYS A 37 14.81 0.73 -8.47
CA LYS A 37 14.95 -0.29 -7.41
C LYS A 37 13.62 -0.98 -7.14
N VAL A 38 12.52 -0.22 -7.07
CA VAL A 38 11.15 -0.72 -6.84
C VAL A 38 10.64 -1.56 -8.01
N ILE A 39 10.99 -1.20 -9.24
CA ILE A 39 10.61 -1.99 -10.43
C ILE A 39 11.37 -3.33 -10.50
N ARG A 40 12.62 -3.38 -10.03
CA ARG A 40 13.46 -4.58 -10.12
C ARG A 40 13.18 -5.60 -9.03
N ASN A 41 12.70 -5.17 -7.87
CA ASN A 41 12.48 -6.05 -6.72
C ASN A 41 10.97 -6.22 -6.44
N PRO A 42 10.55 -7.38 -5.92
CA PRO A 42 9.20 -7.53 -5.39
C PRO A 42 8.95 -6.53 -4.25
N ILE A 43 7.70 -6.06 -4.16
CA ILE A 43 7.23 -5.28 -3.01
C ILE A 43 6.15 -6.05 -2.27
N THR A 44 5.96 -5.76 -0.99
CA THR A 44 4.83 -6.28 -0.21
C THR A 44 3.77 -5.21 -0.12
N ILE A 45 2.55 -5.54 -0.55
CA ILE A 45 1.35 -4.76 -0.26
C ILE A 45 0.78 -5.32 1.03
N GLU A 46 0.89 -4.55 2.09
CA GLU A 46 0.41 -4.94 3.41
C GLU A 46 -1.12 -4.89 3.47
N ALA A 47 -1.70 -5.88 4.15
CA ALA A 47 -3.14 -5.89 4.34
C ALA A 47 -3.58 -4.82 5.33
N THR A 48 -4.67 -4.13 5.01
CA THR A 48 -5.27 -3.18 5.94
C THR A 48 -5.72 -3.89 7.23
N GLY A 49 -5.35 -3.32 8.38
CA GLY A 49 -5.61 -3.90 9.70
C GLY A 49 -4.55 -4.89 10.19
N GLY A 50 -3.38 -4.98 9.53
CA GLY A 50 -2.19 -5.66 10.06
C GLY A 50 -2.24 -7.19 9.99
N ASN A 51 -3.19 -7.78 9.27
CA ASN A 51 -3.24 -9.23 9.09
C ASN A 51 -2.26 -9.68 8.00
N GLN A 52 -1.04 -10.01 8.41
CA GLN A 52 0.06 -10.44 7.53
C GLN A 52 -0.27 -11.65 6.64
N LYS A 53 -1.28 -12.47 6.99
CA LYS A 53 -1.74 -13.58 6.14
C LYS A 53 -2.38 -13.10 4.84
N MET A 54 -2.86 -11.85 4.86
CA MET A 54 -3.53 -11.20 3.74
C MET A 54 -2.58 -10.30 2.94
N ASP A 55 -1.29 -10.22 3.30
CA ASP A 55 -0.30 -9.50 2.49
C ASP A 55 -0.20 -10.11 1.10
N VAL A 56 0.09 -9.28 0.10
CA VAL A 56 0.30 -9.70 -1.28
C VAL A 56 1.69 -9.26 -1.72
N VAL A 57 2.49 -10.20 -2.21
CA VAL A 57 3.76 -9.86 -2.86
C VAL A 57 3.47 -9.46 -4.30
N PHE A 58 3.80 -8.21 -4.64
CA PHE A 58 3.62 -7.66 -5.98
C PHE A 58 4.95 -7.60 -6.73
N ASN A 59 4.94 -8.04 -7.99
CA ASN A 59 6.10 -8.11 -8.85
C ASN A 59 5.89 -7.24 -10.10
N HIS A 60 6.63 -6.13 -10.22
CA HIS A 60 6.59 -5.31 -11.45
C HIS A 60 7.09 -6.09 -12.68
N SER A 61 8.04 -7.02 -12.51
CA SER A 61 8.63 -7.81 -13.60
C SER A 61 7.62 -8.69 -14.35
N SER A 62 6.62 -9.23 -13.66
CA SER A 62 5.51 -9.98 -14.25
C SER A 62 4.46 -9.08 -14.90
N HIS A 63 4.46 -7.79 -14.60
CA HIS A 63 3.55 -6.78 -15.14
C HIS A 63 4.22 -5.83 -16.14
N ARG A 64 5.45 -6.09 -16.58
CA ARG A 64 6.22 -5.21 -17.49
C ARG A 64 5.55 -4.84 -18.82
N ARG A 65 4.54 -5.63 -19.24
CA ARG A 65 3.75 -5.38 -20.47
C ARG A 65 2.47 -4.58 -20.21
N VAL A 66 2.17 -4.28 -18.96
CA VAL A 66 1.08 -3.41 -18.53
C VAL A 66 1.62 -2.00 -18.44
N ARG A 67 0.90 -1.01 -18.99
CA ARG A 67 1.32 0.39 -18.92
C ARG A 67 1.30 0.84 -17.45
N CYS A 68 2.30 1.61 -17.01
CA CYS A 68 2.39 2.07 -15.62
C CYS A 68 1.09 2.77 -15.17
N GLN A 69 0.50 3.58 -16.06
CA GLN A 69 -0.73 4.34 -15.81
C GLN A 69 -1.99 3.46 -15.72
N THR A 70 -1.91 2.17 -16.03
CA THR A 70 -3.00 1.23 -15.71
C THR A 70 -3.12 1.03 -14.20
N CYS A 71 -2.01 1.05 -13.45
CA CYS A 71 -2.05 0.94 -11.98
C CYS A 71 -1.86 2.31 -11.31
N HIS A 72 -0.84 3.06 -11.71
CA HIS A 72 -0.60 4.43 -11.24
C HIS A 72 -1.41 5.42 -12.08
N HIS A 73 -2.72 5.34 -11.97
CA HIS A 73 -3.66 6.13 -12.78
C HIS A 73 -3.97 7.52 -12.19
N ALA A 74 -3.51 7.79 -10.97
CA ALA A 74 -3.74 9.03 -10.25
C ALA A 74 -2.43 9.79 -10.02
N LEU A 75 -2.55 11.12 -10.02
CA LEU A 75 -1.52 12.06 -9.58
C LEU A 75 -2.20 12.96 -8.54
N PRO A 76 -2.16 12.58 -7.26
CA PRO A 76 -2.83 13.36 -6.22
C PRO A 76 -2.24 14.75 -6.12
N SER A 77 -3.10 15.75 -5.88
CA SER A 77 -2.70 17.15 -5.86
C SER A 77 -1.87 17.52 -4.63
N ASP A 78 -2.00 16.74 -3.56
CA ASP A 78 -1.37 16.95 -2.26
C ASP A 78 0.01 16.28 -2.12
N ILE A 79 0.46 15.52 -3.13
CA ILE A 79 1.75 14.82 -3.11
C ILE A 79 2.55 15.14 -4.37
N ASP A 80 3.71 15.78 -4.20
CA ASP A 80 4.67 16.04 -5.28
C ASP A 80 5.51 14.78 -5.61
N ALA A 81 4.83 13.71 -6.04
CA ALA A 81 5.44 12.47 -6.45
C ALA A 81 4.84 11.88 -7.72
N LYS A 82 5.69 11.36 -8.61
CA LYS A 82 5.26 10.75 -9.88
C LYS A 82 4.55 9.40 -9.68
N TYR A 83 4.95 8.66 -8.65
CA TYR A 83 4.35 7.38 -8.29
C TYR A 83 4.06 7.36 -6.80
N VAL A 84 2.80 7.17 -6.45
CA VAL A 84 2.32 7.11 -5.06
C VAL A 84 1.75 5.75 -4.74
N SER A 85 1.68 5.44 -3.43
CA SER A 85 0.93 4.29 -2.94
C SER A 85 -0.58 4.46 -3.22
N CYS A 86 -1.30 3.34 -3.31
CA CYS A 86 -2.73 3.35 -3.65
C CYS A 86 -3.57 4.10 -2.61
N GLY A 87 -3.16 4.10 -1.34
CA GLY A 87 -3.83 4.82 -0.25
C GLY A 87 -3.03 6.02 0.27
N ALA A 88 -2.24 6.67 -0.59
CA ALA A 88 -1.30 7.72 -0.16
C ALA A 88 -1.97 9.00 0.35
N SER A 89 -3.18 9.32 -0.11
CA SER A 89 -3.96 10.47 0.34
C SER A 89 -5.48 10.23 0.26
N GLU A 90 -6.26 11.18 0.76
CA GLU A 90 -7.72 11.19 0.68
C GLU A 90 -8.25 11.30 -0.77
N GLU A 91 -7.44 11.84 -1.69
CA GLU A 91 -7.75 11.85 -3.12
C GLU A 91 -7.46 10.49 -3.80
N CYS A 92 -6.78 9.60 -3.08
CA CYS A 92 -6.45 8.25 -3.52
C CYS A 92 -7.45 7.24 -2.91
N HIS A 93 -7.01 6.02 -2.65
CA HIS A 93 -7.84 4.99 -2.02
C HIS A 93 -7.64 4.94 -0.49
N SER A 94 -8.08 5.97 0.23
CA SER A 94 -7.84 6.09 1.68
C SER A 94 -8.76 5.20 2.54
N VAL A 95 -9.94 4.80 2.05
CA VAL A 95 -10.91 4.03 2.85
C VAL A 95 -10.54 2.54 2.88
N PRO A 96 -10.20 1.96 4.05
CA PRO A 96 -9.79 0.55 4.19
C PRO A 96 -10.72 -0.45 3.50
N ARG A 97 -12.03 -0.32 3.73
CA ARG A 97 -13.07 -1.22 3.22
C ARG A 97 -14.35 -0.44 2.97
N GLY A 98 -15.08 -0.84 1.94
CA GLY A 98 -16.45 -0.37 1.69
C GLY A 98 -16.52 0.70 0.60
N ASP A 99 -17.45 1.61 0.78
CA ASP A 99 -17.69 2.78 -0.06
C ASP A 99 -18.50 3.73 0.81
N ASP A 100 -17.84 4.70 1.42
CA ASP A 100 -18.52 5.72 2.22
C ASP A 100 -19.13 6.82 1.32
N GLY A 101 -18.96 6.70 0.00
CA GLY A 101 -19.42 7.67 -1.00
C GLY A 101 -18.58 8.95 -1.04
N VAL A 102 -17.53 9.05 -0.22
CA VAL A 102 -16.69 10.25 -0.07
C VAL A 102 -15.28 9.97 -0.60
N ALA A 103 -14.67 8.88 -0.16
CA ALA A 103 -13.31 8.53 -0.57
C ALA A 103 -13.25 7.12 -1.21
N PRO A 104 -12.43 6.95 -2.27
CA PRO A 104 -12.26 5.65 -2.92
C PRO A 104 -11.77 4.57 -1.94
N SER A 105 -12.31 3.35 -2.05
CA SER A 105 -11.88 2.25 -1.18
C SER A 105 -10.63 1.55 -1.67
N LEU A 106 -9.67 1.33 -0.75
CA LEU A 106 -8.46 0.54 -0.98
C LEU A 106 -8.79 -0.91 -1.30
N PHE A 107 -9.78 -1.49 -0.62
CA PHE A 107 -10.24 -2.83 -0.93
C PHE A 107 -10.76 -2.93 -2.37
N LYS A 108 -11.58 -1.97 -2.82
CA LYS A 108 -12.11 -1.96 -4.19
C LYS A 108 -11.02 -1.68 -5.22
N ALA A 109 -10.01 -0.87 -4.90
CA ALA A 109 -8.85 -0.63 -5.75
C ALA A 109 -8.21 -1.94 -6.21
N PHE A 110 -8.10 -2.93 -5.31
CA PHE A 110 -7.52 -4.24 -5.63
C PHE A 110 -8.54 -5.28 -6.11
N HIS A 111 -9.82 -5.21 -5.69
CA HIS A 111 -10.77 -6.32 -5.83
C HIS A 111 -11.99 -6.07 -6.73
N ALA A 112 -12.18 -4.87 -7.29
CA ALA A 112 -13.31 -4.60 -8.19
C ALA A 112 -13.31 -5.55 -9.40
N LYS A 113 -14.45 -6.18 -9.74
CA LYS A 113 -14.47 -7.22 -10.79
C LYS A 113 -14.50 -6.65 -12.21
N ASP A 114 -15.02 -5.44 -12.32
CA ASP A 114 -15.31 -4.71 -13.54
C ASP A 114 -14.18 -3.74 -13.94
N SER A 115 -13.25 -3.43 -13.05
CA SER A 115 -12.14 -2.51 -13.30
C SER A 115 -10.88 -3.18 -13.85
N ASP A 116 -10.32 -2.63 -14.93
CA ASP A 116 -9.00 -3.01 -15.45
C ASP A 116 -7.83 -2.45 -14.62
N HIS A 117 -8.10 -1.52 -13.70
CA HIS A 117 -7.12 -0.98 -12.75
C HIS A 117 -6.90 -1.90 -11.55
N SER A 118 -7.90 -2.75 -11.24
CA SER A 118 -7.83 -3.65 -10.11
C SER A 118 -7.08 -4.95 -10.45
N CYS A 119 -6.37 -5.49 -9.45
CA CYS A 119 -5.67 -6.77 -9.57
C CYS A 119 -6.65 -7.88 -9.96
N TYR A 120 -7.74 -8.00 -9.20
CA TYR A 120 -8.73 -9.04 -9.43
C TYR A 120 -9.36 -8.88 -10.81
N GLY A 121 -9.92 -7.70 -11.12
CA GLY A 121 -10.60 -7.37 -12.37
C GLY A 121 -9.80 -7.66 -13.63
N CYS A 122 -8.53 -7.26 -13.67
CA CYS A 122 -7.66 -7.56 -14.79
C CYS A 122 -7.36 -9.07 -14.87
N HIS A 123 -7.03 -9.71 -13.75
CA HIS A 123 -6.69 -11.14 -13.73
C HIS A 123 -7.85 -12.02 -14.19
N ILE A 124 -9.07 -11.84 -13.68
CA ILE A 124 -10.17 -12.71 -14.10
C ILE A 124 -10.65 -12.47 -15.52
N LYS A 125 -10.47 -11.27 -16.10
CA LYS A 125 -10.67 -11.04 -17.53
C LYS A 125 -9.66 -11.81 -18.38
N LYS A 126 -8.42 -11.92 -17.89
CA LYS A 126 -7.32 -12.63 -18.56
C LYS A 126 -7.19 -14.12 -18.19
N ARG A 127 -8.08 -14.67 -17.35
CA ARG A 127 -8.05 -16.07 -16.90
C ARG A 127 -7.99 -17.14 -17.99
N LYS A 128 -8.52 -16.84 -19.18
CA LYS A 128 -8.49 -17.77 -20.33
C LYS A 128 -7.10 -17.82 -20.98
N GLN A 129 -6.29 -16.79 -20.75
CA GLN A 129 -4.96 -16.61 -21.34
C GLN A 129 -3.85 -17.08 -20.38
N TYR A 130 -4.10 -17.05 -19.06
CA TYR A 130 -3.12 -17.38 -18.04
C TYR A 130 -3.69 -18.31 -16.98
N THR A 131 -3.06 -19.48 -16.81
CA THR A 131 -3.48 -20.53 -15.86
C THR A 131 -3.32 -20.12 -14.39
N GLY A 132 -2.47 -19.14 -14.09
CA GLY A 132 -2.33 -18.59 -12.73
C GLY A 132 -3.49 -17.70 -12.27
N PHE A 133 -4.36 -17.25 -13.19
CA PHE A 133 -5.44 -16.31 -12.87
C PHE A 133 -6.73 -17.06 -12.53
N GLN A 134 -6.80 -17.58 -11.30
CA GLN A 134 -7.94 -18.34 -10.80
C GLN A 134 -8.94 -17.47 -10.02
N LYS A 135 -10.17 -17.98 -9.82
CA LYS A 135 -11.14 -17.31 -8.92
C LYS A 135 -10.72 -17.54 -7.47
N GLY A 136 -11.25 -16.70 -6.57
CA GLY A 136 -11.04 -16.80 -5.14
C GLY A 136 -9.89 -15.93 -4.65
N CYS A 137 -9.61 -16.01 -3.35
CA CYS A 137 -8.66 -15.13 -2.66
C CYS A 137 -7.23 -15.69 -2.68
N LEU A 138 -7.12 -17.03 -2.65
CA LEU A 138 -5.86 -17.74 -2.47
C LEU A 138 -4.80 -17.48 -3.56
N PRO A 139 -5.13 -17.30 -4.86
CA PRO A 139 -4.11 -17.10 -5.89
C PRO A 139 -3.20 -15.89 -5.67
N CYS A 140 -3.61 -14.92 -4.85
CA CYS A 140 -2.78 -13.77 -4.47
C CYS A 140 -2.39 -13.81 -2.98
N HIS A 141 -3.27 -14.31 -2.12
CA HIS A 141 -3.02 -14.43 -0.68
C HIS A 141 -2.40 -15.80 -0.34
N GLU A 142 -1.20 -16.06 -0.86
CA GLU A 142 -0.52 -17.36 -0.70
C GLU A 142 -0.21 -17.71 0.76
N LYS A 143 0.09 -16.71 1.59
CA LYS A 143 0.31 -16.90 3.03
C LYS A 143 -0.94 -17.44 3.74
N ALA A 144 -2.14 -17.10 3.26
CA ALA A 144 -3.40 -17.64 3.76
C ALA A 144 -3.63 -19.12 3.36
N GLN A 145 -2.90 -19.65 2.37
CA GLN A 145 -3.00 -21.06 1.95
C GLN A 145 -2.25 -22.01 2.89
N LYS A 146 -1.22 -21.53 3.60
CA LYS A 146 -0.31 -22.37 4.41
C LYS A 146 -0.83 -22.68 5.83
N ASP A 147 -2.06 -22.27 6.16
CA ASP A 147 -2.71 -22.67 7.40
C ASP A 147 -3.23 -24.13 7.29
N PRO A 148 -2.88 -25.05 8.20
CA PRO A 148 -3.20 -26.48 8.10
C PRO A 148 -4.70 -26.84 8.25
N LYS A 149 -5.61 -25.86 8.22
CA LYS A 149 -7.07 -26.07 8.31
C LYS A 149 -7.81 -25.94 6.98
N VAL A 150 -7.12 -25.68 5.87
CA VAL A 150 -7.72 -25.67 4.52
C VAL A 150 -7.07 -26.77 3.68
N PRO A 151 -7.82 -27.75 3.13
CA PRO A 151 -7.22 -28.84 2.39
C PRO A 151 -6.50 -28.30 1.14
N ALA A 152 -5.21 -28.64 1.04
CA ALA A 152 -4.36 -28.30 -0.09
C ALA A 152 -4.99 -28.79 -1.40
N VAL A 153 -5.18 -27.87 -2.36
CA VAL A 153 -5.59 -28.25 -3.72
C VAL A 153 -4.41 -28.98 -4.34
N ALA A 154 -4.60 -30.26 -4.63
CA ALA A 154 -3.59 -31.18 -5.13
C ALA A 154 -2.85 -30.62 -6.35
N GLU A 155 -1.52 -30.64 -6.30
CA GLU A 155 -0.67 -30.54 -7.48
C GLU A 155 -1.05 -31.67 -8.44
N LYS A 156 -1.54 -31.32 -9.62
CA LYS A 156 -1.76 -32.29 -10.68
C LYS A 156 -0.42 -32.57 -11.34
N THR A 157 0.24 -33.65 -10.91
CA THR A 157 1.33 -34.27 -11.64
C THR A 157 0.85 -34.56 -13.06
N LEU A 158 1.54 -33.99 -14.04
CA LEU A 158 1.32 -34.27 -15.45
C LEU A 158 2.06 -35.57 -15.77
N ASN A 159 1.30 -36.59 -16.18
CA ASN A 159 1.82 -37.80 -16.80
C ASN A 159 1.93 -37.57 -18.32
#